data_AF-A0A6N2TZS2-F1
#
_entry.id   AF-A0A6N2TZS2-F1
#
_cell.length_a   1.000
_cell.length_b   1.000
_cell.length_c   1.000
_cell.angle_alpha   90.00
_cell.angle_beta   90.00
_cell.angle_gamma   90.00
#
_symmetry.space_group_name_H-M   'P 1'
#
loop_
_entity.id
_entity.type
_entity.pdbx_description
1 polymer ?
#
loop_
_entity_poly.entity_id
_entity_poly.type
_entity_poly.pdbx_seq_one_letter_code
_entity_poly.pdbx_strand_id
1 'polypeptide(L)' 'MFMKPQVIPRFCINGKYYRQDEISEKQLRQILEKRLEKAMEAIYYKRKS' A
#
# COMPACT_ATOMS: atom_id res chain seq x y z
N MET A 1 30.89 -7.47 -7.77
CA MET A 1 29.63 -6.78 -8.13
C MET A 1 28.83 -6.55 -6.86
N PHE A 2 28.54 -5.30 -6.49
CA PHE A 2 27.67 -4.99 -5.36
C PHE A 2 26.22 -5.14 -5.83
N MET A 3 25.55 -6.23 -5.48
CA MET A 3 24.13 -6.41 -5.79
C MET A 3 23.32 -5.46 -4.89
N LYS A 4 22.52 -4.57 -5.50
CA LYS A 4 21.58 -3.75 -4.72
C LYS A 4 20.59 -4.70 -4.02
N PRO A 5 20.34 -4.54 -2.72
CA PRO A 5 19.36 -5.37 -2.04
C PRO A 5 18.00 -5.17 -2.69
N GLN A 6 17.37 -6.27 -3.10
CA GLN A 6 16.05 -6.24 -3.69
C GLN A 6 15.00 -6.15 -2.58
N VAL A 7 14.28 -5.03 -2.52
CA VAL A 7 13.18 -4.85 -1.57
C VAL A 7 11.92 -5.43 -2.19
N ILE A 8 11.31 -6.40 -1.50
CA ILE A 8 10.04 -7.01 -1.90
C ILE A 8 8.91 -6.36 -1.07
N PRO A 9 7.98 -5.61 -1.70
CA PRO A 9 6.87 -4.99 -0.99
C PRO A 9 5.96 -6.04 -0.33
N ARG A 10 5.45 -5.72 0.87
CA ARG A 10 4.46 -6.53 1.58
C ARG A 10 3.25 -5.70 1.99
N PHE A 11 2.08 -6.31 1.93
CA PHE A 11 0.81 -5.76 2.39
C PHE A 11 0.53 -6.28 3.80
N CYS A 12 0.34 -5.36 4.76
CA CYS A 12 -0.12 -5.72 6.10
C CYS A 12 -1.66 -5.76 6.12
N ILE A 13 -2.21 -6.94 6.38
CA ILE A 13 -3.65 -7.20 6.46
C ILE A 13 -3.89 -7.93 7.78
N ASN A 14 -4.67 -7.32 8.69
CA ASN A 14 -4.99 -7.87 10.01
C ASN A 14 -3.75 -8.35 10.80
N GLY A 15 -2.66 -7.58 10.76
CA GLY A 15 -1.41 -7.91 11.47
C GLY A 15 -0.54 -8.98 10.82
N LYS A 16 -0.96 -9.54 9.67
CA LYS A 16 -0.17 -10.49 8.87
C LYS A 16 0.35 -9.81 7.61
N TYR A 17 1.52 -10.23 7.15
CA TYR A 17 2.19 -9.66 5.98
C TYR A 17 2.12 -10.61 4.80
N TYR A 18 1.65 -10.10 3.66
CA TYR A 18 1.46 -10.85 2.43
C TYR A 18 2.19 -10.19 1.27
N ARG A 19 2.71 -10.97 0.34
CA ARG A 19 3.14 -10.50 -0.98
C ARG A 19 1.93 -10.30 -1.88
N GLN A 20 2.15 -9.66 -3.03
CA GLN A 20 1.08 -9.39 -3.99
C GLN A 20 0.46 -10.65 -4.59
N ASP A 21 1.26 -11.71 -4.77
CA ASP A 21 0.84 -13.02 -5.28
C ASP A 21 0.05 -13.84 -4.26
N GLU A 22 0.09 -13.46 -2.98
CA GLU A 22 -0.58 -14.18 -1.88
C GLU A 22 -1.96 -13.60 -1.53
N ILE A 23 -2.40 -12.55 -2.22
CA ILE A 23 -3.66 -11.86 -1.97
C ILE A 23 -4.57 -11.90 -3.20
N SER A 24 -5.87 -11.97 -2.97
CA SER A 24 -6.83 -11.88 -4.06
C SER A 24 -6.85 -10.46 -4.66
N GLU A 25 -7.15 -10.35 -5.94
CA GLU A 25 -7.30 -9.07 -6.64
C GLU A 25 -8.32 -8.16 -5.94
N LYS A 26 -9.42 -8.74 -5.46
CA LYS A 26 -10.45 -8.01 -4.70
C LYS A 26 -9.89 -7.36 -3.43
N GLN A 27 -9.07 -8.10 -2.66
CA GLN A 27 -8.44 -7.56 -1.45
C GLN A 27 -7.41 -6.47 -1.80
N LEU A 28 -6.59 -6.71 -2.82
CA LEU A 28 -5.61 -5.73 -3.29
C LEU A 28 -6.30 -4.41 -3.67
N ARG A 29 -7.39 -4.48 -4.43
CA ARG A 29 -8.18 -3.32 -4.84
C ARG A 29 -8.69 -2.52 -3.64
N GLN A 30 -9.29 -3.18 -2.65
CA GLN A 30 -9.78 -2.52 -1.44
C GLN A 30 -8.66 -1.82 -0.65
N ILE A 31 -7.47 -2.41 -0.60
CA ILE A 31 -6.31 -1.80 0.07
C ILE A 31 -5.86 -0.55 -0.68
N LEU A 32 -5.79 -0.61 -2.01
CA LEU A 32 -5.37 0.52 -2.84
C LEU A 32 -6.39 1.67 -2.78
N GLU A 33 -7.68 1.38 -2.84
CA GLU A 33 -8.76 2.38 -2.71
C GLU A 33 -8.65 3.13 -1.38
N LYS A 34 -8.51 2.42 -0.25
CA LYS A 34 -8.32 3.05 1.07
C LYS A 34 -7.05 3.90 1.18
N ARG A 35 -5.96 3.49 0.53
CA ARG A 35 -4.71 4.27 0.50
C ARG A 35 -4.88 5.55 -0.31
N LEU A 36 -5.59 5.45 -1.44
CA LEU A 36 -5.88 6.58 -2.31
C LEU A 36 -6.76 7.62 -1.59
N GLU A 37 -7.81 7.17 -0.92
CA GLU A 37 -8.67 8.03 -0.08
C GLU A 37 -7.85 8.81 0.96
N LYS A 38 -6.99 8.14 1.73
CA LYS A 38 -6.12 8.80 2.73
C LYS A 38 -5.15 9.79 2.10
N ALA A 39 -4.58 9.45 0.94
CA ALA A 39 -3.68 10.36 0.24
C ALA A 39 -4.42 11.62 -0.24
N MET A 40 -5.64 11.45 -0.78
CA MET A 40 -6.49 12.57 -1.19
C MET A 40 -6.90 13.44 -0.01
N GLU A 41 -7.28 12.83 1.13
CA GLU A 41 -7.62 13.54 2.36
C GLU A 41 -6.43 14.37 2.86
N ALA A 42 -5.22 13.79 2.89
CA ALA A 42 -4.02 14.49 3.29
C ALA A 42 -3.66 15.67 2.34
N ILE A 43 -3.86 15.49 1.04
CA ILE A 43 -3.67 16.57 0.05
C ILE A 43 -4.71 17.67 0.27
N TYR A 44 -5.97 17.32 0.48
CA TYR A 44 -7.04 18.28 0.74
C TYR A 44 -6.82 19.07 2.02
N TYR A 45 -6.42 18.40 3.11
CA TYR A 45 -6.05 19.03 4.37
C TYR A 45 -4.93 20.07 4.17
N LYS A 46 -3.86 19.71 3.45
CA LYS A 46 -2.75 20.63 3.15
C LYS A 46 -3.13 21.83 2.28
N ARG A 47 -4.18 21.72 1.46
CA ARG A 47 -4.68 22.85 0.65
C ARG A 47 -5.57 23.81 1.42
N LYS A 48 -6.13 23.38 2.56
CA LYS A 48 -7.00 24.20 3.42
C LYS A 48 -6.27 24.89 4.58
N SER A 49 -5.07 24.41 4.94
CA SER A 49 -4.17 25.06 5.90
C SER A 49 -3.31 26.13 5.26
#